data_AF-A0A3N5FR30-F1
#
_entry.id   AF-A0A3N5FR30-F1
#
_cell.length_a   1.000
_cell.length_b   1.000
_cell.length_c   1.000
_cell.angle_alpha   90.00
_cell.angle_beta   90.00
_cell.angle_gamma   90.00
#
_symmetry.space_group_name_H-M   'P 1'
#
loop_
_entity.id
_entity.type
_entity.pdbx_description
1 polymer ?
#
loop_
_entity_poly.entity_id
_entity_poly.type
_entity_poly.pdbx_seq_one_letter_code
_entity_poly.pdbx_strand_id
1 'polypeptide(L)'
;MTSRAGVLCLGLALLLAAAAEAAAPLPAHPPEVLRQDLEFLLRTIDEVHPDPYQAVSREDLEAHVQRIAAGLTEPLTAVQFFPRVAPLITSLGDGHTLVSPTLDSAALEEAGIRFFPLDLLFTPSGAFVLRSSGPEEEVPAGARLLSVNGTAIEEITETLLSLASGETRDLRLAKLGVDDTFKLFLWQTYGFAGTFDIEHEHDGERAGVRLAGLLPSEIRSRRTKAATKTLELETLEDGVRLLRVRHFEVDSNDFRRFLRS
;
A
#
# COMPACT_ATOMS: atom_id res chain seq x y z
N MET A 1 52.44 -36.98 -43.36
CA MET A 1 51.49 -37.49 -42.36
C MET A 1 51.69 -36.66 -41.10
N THR A 2 50.99 -35.53 -41.01
CA THR A 2 51.22 -34.47 -40.02
C THR A 2 50.13 -34.52 -38.96
N SER A 3 50.58 -34.65 -37.71
CA SER A 3 49.79 -34.62 -36.48
C SER A 3 49.11 -33.25 -36.30
N ARG A 4 47.80 -33.23 -36.01
CA ARG A 4 47.06 -32.05 -35.55
C ARG A 4 46.84 -32.18 -34.05
N ALA A 5 47.60 -31.42 -33.28
CA ALA A 5 47.40 -31.23 -31.85
C ALA A 5 46.15 -30.38 -31.61
N GLY A 6 45.25 -30.89 -30.76
CA GLY A 6 44.10 -30.15 -30.25
C GLY A 6 44.54 -29.15 -29.16
N VAL A 7 43.98 -27.94 -29.21
CA VAL A 7 44.01 -26.99 -28.11
C VAL A 7 42.56 -26.79 -27.69
N LEU A 8 42.20 -27.40 -26.56
CA LEU A 8 40.91 -27.25 -25.90
C LEU A 8 41.00 -25.99 -25.03
N CYS A 9 40.46 -24.87 -25.51
CA CYS A 9 40.32 -23.65 -24.71
C CYS A 9 39.15 -23.83 -23.73
N LEU A 10 39.48 -24.15 -22.48
CA LEU A 10 38.53 -24.17 -21.36
C LEU A 10 38.25 -22.71 -20.94
N GLY A 11 37.18 -22.12 -21.47
CA GLY A 11 36.69 -20.81 -21.05
C GLY A 11 36.03 -20.92 -19.67
N LEU A 12 36.74 -20.46 -18.63
CA LEU A 12 36.19 -20.29 -17.29
C LEU A 12 35.23 -19.09 -17.30
N ALA A 13 33.93 -19.35 -17.45
CA ALA A 13 32.90 -18.34 -17.27
C ALA A 13 32.83 -17.96 -15.78
N LEU A 14 33.47 -16.85 -15.42
CA LEU A 14 33.33 -16.22 -14.11
C LEU A 14 31.89 -15.72 -13.98
N LEU A 15 31.02 -16.51 -13.35
CA LEU A 15 29.73 -16.03 -12.87
C LEU A 15 29.99 -15.01 -11.76
N LEU A 16 30.06 -13.74 -12.13
CA LEU A 16 29.83 -12.64 -11.21
C LEU A 16 28.36 -12.71 -10.78
N ALA A 17 28.09 -13.49 -9.73
CA ALA A 17 26.91 -13.29 -8.92
C ALA A 17 27.05 -11.87 -8.34
N ALA A 18 26.30 -10.92 -8.88
CA ALA A 18 26.08 -9.67 -8.20
C ALA A 18 25.41 -10.02 -6.87
N ALA A 19 26.19 -9.99 -5.78
CA ALA A 19 25.62 -10.01 -4.45
C ALA A 19 24.74 -8.77 -4.37
N ALA A 20 23.41 -8.96 -4.32
CA ALA A 20 22.51 -7.89 -3.99
C ALA A 20 22.96 -7.34 -2.64
N GLU A 21 23.49 -6.11 -2.64
CA GLU A 21 23.92 -5.45 -1.43
C GLU A 21 22.68 -5.32 -0.55
N ALA A 22 22.70 -6.00 0.60
CA ALA A 22 21.55 -6.04 1.49
C ALA A 22 21.29 -4.61 1.95
N ALA A 23 20.07 -4.14 1.68
CA ALA A 23 19.51 -2.90 2.17
C ALA A 23 19.94 -2.59 3.61
N ALA A 24 20.32 -1.33 3.88
CA ALA A 24 20.57 -0.91 5.26
C ALA A 24 19.30 -1.16 6.12
N PRO A 25 19.43 -1.81 7.29
CA PRO A 25 18.28 -2.13 8.12
C PRO A 25 17.63 -0.86 8.67
N LEU A 26 16.30 -0.81 8.67
CA LEU A 26 15.53 0.29 9.26
C LEU A 26 15.84 0.44 10.75
N PRO A 27 15.81 1.66 11.31
CA PRO A 27 16.07 1.88 12.73
C PRO A 27 15.02 1.18 13.62
N ALA A 28 15.50 0.49 14.65
CA ALA A 28 14.68 -0.18 15.65
C ALA A 28 14.66 0.59 16.98
N HIS A 29 13.53 0.53 17.68
CA HIS A 29 13.30 1.20 18.95
C HIS A 29 13.12 0.18 20.07
N PRO A 30 13.68 0.43 21.27
CA PRO A 30 13.59 -0.50 22.39
C PRO A 30 12.15 -0.61 22.92
N PRO A 31 11.75 -1.76 23.52
CA PRO A 31 10.39 -1.98 24.02
C PRO A 31 9.86 -0.88 24.94
N GLU A 32 10.73 -0.31 25.78
CA GLU A 32 10.34 0.74 26.72
C GLU A 32 9.84 2.00 26.03
N VAL A 33 10.51 2.42 24.94
CA VAL A 33 10.09 3.57 24.14
C VAL A 33 8.76 3.27 23.43
N LEU A 34 8.61 2.07 22.88
CA LEU A 34 7.38 1.65 22.21
C LEU A 34 6.17 1.60 23.15
N ARG A 35 6.36 1.21 24.42
CA ARG A 35 5.29 1.26 25.43
C ARG A 35 4.91 2.70 25.78
N GLN A 36 5.89 3.58 25.92
CA GLN A 36 5.64 5.02 26.15
C GLN A 36 4.87 5.64 24.97
N ASP A 37 5.17 5.24 23.73
CA ASP A 37 4.41 5.66 22.56
C ASP A 37 2.95 5.18 22.59
N LEU A 38 2.67 3.95 23.07
CA LEU A 38 1.29 3.47 23.24
C LEU A 38 0.52 4.26 24.31
N GLU A 39 1.15 4.54 25.44
CA GLU A 39 0.54 5.35 26.51
C GLU A 39 0.29 6.78 26.04
N PHE A 40 1.25 7.37 25.31
CA PHE A 40 1.10 8.67 24.69
C PHE A 40 -0.04 8.69 23.69
N LEU A 41 -0.14 7.65 22.84
CA LEU A 41 -1.20 7.52 21.84
C LEU A 41 -2.58 7.47 22.50
N LEU A 42 -2.76 6.59 23.49
CA LEU A 42 -4.03 6.46 24.20
C LEU A 42 -4.44 7.79 24.86
N ARG A 43 -3.52 8.45 25.57
CA ARG A 43 -3.79 9.76 26.18
C ARG A 43 -4.16 10.80 25.12
N THR A 44 -3.48 10.80 23.97
CA THR A 44 -3.78 11.74 22.89
C THR A 44 -5.17 11.50 22.30
N ILE A 45 -5.58 10.24 22.16
CA ILE A 45 -6.95 9.89 21.73
C ILE A 45 -7.97 10.46 22.74
N ASP A 46 -7.75 10.24 24.03
CA ASP A 46 -8.63 10.74 25.11
C ASP A 46 -8.72 12.28 25.13
N GLU A 47 -7.63 12.98 24.85
CA GLU A 47 -7.55 14.45 24.95
C GLU A 47 -8.02 15.19 23.69
N VAL A 48 -7.79 14.63 22.51
CA VAL A 48 -7.90 15.35 21.23
C VAL A 48 -9.07 14.86 20.38
N HIS A 49 -9.38 13.57 20.42
CA HIS A 49 -10.43 13.03 19.57
C HIS A 49 -11.80 13.48 20.09
N PRO A 50 -12.71 14.01 19.24
CA PRO A 50 -13.97 14.57 19.71
C PRO A 50 -14.95 13.51 20.24
N ASP A 51 -14.91 12.29 19.69
CA ASP A 51 -15.78 11.18 20.11
C ASP A 51 -15.11 9.79 19.91
N PRO A 52 -14.02 9.47 20.65
CA PRO A 52 -13.20 8.29 20.38
C PRO A 52 -13.87 6.96 20.75
N TYR A 53 -14.92 7.02 21.57
CA TYR A 53 -15.55 5.82 22.13
C TYR A 53 -16.93 5.53 21.53
N GLN A 54 -17.24 6.13 20.38
CA GLN A 54 -18.49 5.88 19.68
C GLN A 54 -18.60 4.41 19.23
N ALA A 55 -17.51 3.84 18.71
CA ALA A 55 -17.48 2.50 18.14
C ALA A 55 -16.83 1.44 19.05
N VAL A 56 -16.03 1.86 20.04
CA VAL A 56 -15.29 0.99 20.96
C VAL A 56 -15.34 1.57 22.37
N SER A 57 -15.44 0.73 23.40
CA SER A 57 -15.37 1.22 24.78
C SER A 57 -13.94 1.65 25.15
N ARG A 58 -13.83 2.57 26.11
CA ARG A 58 -12.53 3.00 26.65
C ARG A 58 -11.78 1.82 27.26
N GLU A 59 -12.49 0.96 27.97
CA GLU A 59 -11.95 -0.24 28.62
C GLU A 59 -11.43 -1.26 27.60
N ASP A 60 -12.14 -1.47 26.48
CA ASP A 60 -11.68 -2.38 25.42
C ASP A 60 -10.42 -1.84 24.73
N LEU A 61 -10.35 -0.52 24.49
CA LEU A 61 -9.20 0.13 23.89
C LEU A 61 -7.98 0.06 24.83
N GLU A 62 -8.16 0.36 26.13
CA GLU A 62 -7.14 0.21 27.17
C GLU A 62 -6.63 -1.24 27.25
N ALA A 63 -7.55 -2.22 27.29
CA ALA A 63 -7.19 -3.63 27.31
C ALA A 63 -6.39 -4.04 26.05
N HIS A 64 -6.69 -3.45 24.90
CA HIS A 64 -5.93 -3.67 23.67
C HIS A 64 -4.51 -3.09 23.77
N VAL A 65 -4.37 -1.86 24.25
CA VAL A 65 -3.07 -1.24 24.51
C VAL A 65 -2.22 -2.12 25.43
N GLN A 66 -2.79 -2.61 26.53
CA GLN A 66 -2.07 -3.47 27.48
C GLN A 66 -1.63 -4.79 26.85
N ARG A 67 -2.46 -5.41 26.01
CA ARG A 67 -2.08 -6.63 25.26
C ARG A 67 -0.89 -6.39 24.34
N ILE A 68 -0.86 -5.26 23.63
CA ILE A 68 0.27 -4.92 22.76
C ILE A 68 1.51 -4.67 23.62
N ALA A 69 1.40 -3.85 24.66
CA ALA A 69 2.51 -3.50 25.56
C ALA A 69 3.18 -4.72 26.20
N ALA A 70 2.38 -5.72 26.62
CA ALA A 70 2.87 -6.97 27.18
C ALA A 70 3.62 -7.84 26.14
N GLY A 71 3.25 -7.75 24.86
CA GLY A 71 3.90 -8.46 23.76
C GLY A 71 5.14 -7.76 23.19
N LEU A 72 5.51 -6.58 23.68
CA LEU A 72 6.72 -5.87 23.30
C LEU A 72 7.90 -6.38 24.15
N THR A 73 8.58 -7.43 23.68
CA THR A 73 9.72 -8.05 24.38
C THR A 73 11.08 -7.80 23.73
N GLU A 74 11.08 -7.30 22.50
CA GLU A 74 12.28 -7.05 21.70
C GLU A 74 12.18 -5.70 20.96
N PRO A 75 13.30 -5.08 20.56
CA PRO A 75 13.25 -3.87 19.77
C PRO A 75 12.53 -4.09 18.43
N LEU A 76 11.65 -3.16 18.06
CA LEU A 76 10.94 -3.19 16.79
C LEU A 76 11.23 -1.92 15.98
N THR A 77 11.33 -2.08 14.67
CA THR A 77 11.26 -0.94 13.75
C THR A 77 9.85 -0.37 13.72
N ALA A 78 9.69 0.89 13.29
CA ALA A 78 8.37 1.51 13.12
C ALA A 78 7.45 0.69 12.19
N VAL A 79 8.04 0.03 11.17
CA VAL A 79 7.32 -0.86 10.24
C VAL A 79 6.78 -2.11 10.94
N GLN A 80 7.56 -2.73 11.82
CA GLN A 80 7.13 -3.90 12.58
C GLN A 80 6.14 -3.56 13.70
N PHE A 81 6.22 -2.33 14.22
CA PHE A 81 5.33 -1.85 15.27
C PHE A 81 3.96 -1.43 14.72
N PHE A 82 3.92 -0.81 13.54
CA PHE A 82 2.70 -0.34 12.88
C PHE A 82 1.53 -1.35 12.85
N PRO A 83 1.69 -2.60 12.36
CA PRO A 83 0.58 -3.54 12.29
C PRO A 83 0.04 -3.97 13.66
N ARG A 84 0.78 -3.72 14.75
CA ARG A 84 0.32 -3.93 16.12
C ARG A 84 -0.54 -2.77 16.63
N VAL A 85 -0.24 -1.54 16.18
CA VAL A 85 -0.89 -0.31 16.66
C VAL A 85 -2.09 0.07 15.80
N ALA A 86 -2.01 -0.07 14.48
CA ALA A 86 -3.06 0.35 13.56
C ALA A 86 -4.46 -0.21 13.91
N PRO A 87 -4.61 -1.47 14.36
CA PRO A 87 -5.91 -1.99 14.78
C PRO A 87 -6.55 -1.22 15.95
N LEU A 88 -5.76 -0.57 16.84
CA LEU A 88 -6.30 0.33 17.88
C LEU A 88 -7.02 1.51 17.24
N ILE A 89 -6.40 2.11 16.22
CA ILE A 89 -6.94 3.28 15.53
C ILE A 89 -8.14 2.89 14.68
N THR A 90 -8.04 1.78 13.95
CA THR A 90 -9.14 1.26 13.14
C THR A 90 -10.37 0.90 13.99
N SER A 91 -10.18 0.50 15.26
CA SER A 91 -11.30 0.22 16.18
C SER A 91 -12.10 1.44 16.62
N LEU A 92 -11.54 2.65 16.50
CA LEU A 92 -12.29 3.89 16.75
C LEU A 92 -13.42 4.09 15.74
N GLY A 93 -13.35 3.41 14.57
CA GLY A 93 -14.38 3.51 13.54
C GLY A 93 -14.43 4.88 12.86
N ASP A 94 -13.36 5.66 12.94
CA ASP A 94 -13.25 6.99 12.36
C ASP A 94 -12.39 6.99 11.08
N GLY A 95 -12.78 7.78 10.09
CA GLY A 95 -12.09 7.89 8.81
C GLY A 95 -10.98 8.93 8.78
N HIS A 96 -10.85 9.77 9.81
CA HIS A 96 -9.92 10.90 9.86
C HIS A 96 -8.78 10.68 10.86
N THR A 97 -8.89 9.67 11.71
CA THR A 97 -7.88 9.24 12.65
C THR A 97 -7.05 8.13 12.03
N LEU A 98 -5.75 8.38 11.89
CA LEU A 98 -4.81 7.46 11.25
C LEU A 98 -3.50 7.43 12.03
N VAL A 99 -2.86 6.27 12.00
CA VAL A 99 -1.45 6.10 12.38
C VAL A 99 -0.72 5.59 11.16
N SER A 100 0.49 6.06 10.95
CA SER A 100 1.39 5.55 9.92
C SER A 100 2.81 5.65 10.45
N PRO A 101 3.68 4.66 10.20
CA PRO A 101 5.10 4.87 10.43
C PRO A 101 5.56 6.01 9.51
N THR A 102 6.34 6.93 10.06
CA THR A 102 7.03 7.93 9.24
C THR A 102 8.10 7.20 8.44
N LEU A 103 7.85 7.03 7.15
CA LEU A 103 8.81 6.40 6.24
C LEU A 103 9.41 7.47 5.34
N ASP A 104 10.73 7.61 5.42
CA ASP A 104 11.46 8.43 4.49
C ASP A 104 11.55 7.71 3.14
N SER A 105 10.95 8.30 2.10
CA SER A 105 11.01 7.77 0.75
C SER A 105 12.46 7.60 0.28
N ALA A 106 13.38 8.49 0.68
CA ALA A 106 14.80 8.36 0.33
C ALA A 106 15.43 7.14 1.02
N ALA A 107 15.11 6.89 2.29
CA ALA A 107 15.59 5.71 3.00
C ALA A 107 15.04 4.41 2.40
N LEU A 108 13.76 4.38 1.97
CA LEU A 108 13.19 3.23 1.26
C LEU A 108 13.86 2.98 -0.10
N GLU A 109 14.20 4.06 -0.80
CA GLU A 109 14.91 4.02 -2.08
C GLU A 109 16.35 3.51 -1.90
N GLU A 110 17.09 4.03 -0.91
CA GLU A 110 18.45 3.62 -0.56
C GLU A 110 18.48 2.15 -0.08
N ALA A 111 17.46 1.75 0.68
CA ALA A 111 17.22 0.37 1.06
C ALA A 111 16.76 -0.52 -0.12
N GLY A 112 16.58 0.02 -1.33
CA GLY A 112 16.22 -0.76 -2.51
C GLY A 112 14.88 -1.50 -2.38
N ILE A 113 13.96 -1.00 -1.56
CA ILE A 113 12.66 -1.66 -1.33
C ILE A 113 11.81 -1.55 -2.58
N ARG A 114 11.50 -2.69 -3.19
CA ARG A 114 10.71 -2.80 -4.42
C ARG A 114 9.28 -3.24 -4.11
N PHE A 115 8.33 -2.33 -4.26
CA PHE A 115 6.92 -2.51 -3.96
C PHE A 115 6.14 -3.23 -5.06
N PHE A 116 4.94 -3.69 -4.71
CA PHE A 116 4.02 -4.37 -5.62
C PHE A 116 3.71 -3.52 -6.87
N PRO A 117 3.82 -4.08 -8.09
CA PRO A 117 3.87 -3.28 -9.32
C PRO A 117 2.50 -2.96 -9.95
N LEU A 118 1.38 -3.36 -9.36
CA LEU A 118 0.03 -3.10 -9.92
C LEU A 118 -0.76 -2.10 -9.09
N ASP A 119 -1.59 -1.30 -9.79
CA ASP A 119 -2.65 -0.50 -9.16
C ASP A 119 -3.94 -1.33 -9.14
N LEU A 120 -4.61 -1.39 -7.99
CA LEU A 120 -5.77 -2.23 -7.78
C LEU A 120 -7.00 -1.41 -7.35
N LEU A 121 -8.16 -1.80 -7.85
CA LEU A 121 -9.46 -1.41 -7.34
C LEU A 121 -9.97 -2.50 -6.41
N PHE A 122 -10.20 -2.15 -5.15
CA PHE A 122 -10.81 -3.05 -4.17
C PHE A 122 -12.31 -2.78 -4.09
N THR A 123 -13.09 -3.85 -4.16
CA THR A 123 -14.56 -3.83 -4.08
C THR A 123 -15.04 -4.93 -3.13
N PRO A 124 -16.31 -4.92 -2.70
CA PRO A 124 -16.87 -6.06 -1.98
C PRO A 124 -16.77 -7.40 -2.73
N SER A 125 -16.71 -7.36 -4.07
CA SER A 125 -16.60 -8.56 -4.91
C SER A 125 -15.16 -9.08 -5.11
N GLY A 126 -14.14 -8.30 -4.77
CA GLY A 126 -12.73 -8.67 -4.96
C GLY A 126 -11.83 -7.50 -5.35
N ALA A 127 -10.57 -7.82 -5.66
CA ALA A 127 -9.56 -6.87 -6.13
C ALA A 127 -9.34 -7.01 -7.64
N PHE A 128 -9.35 -5.89 -8.36
CA PHE A 128 -9.25 -5.84 -9.81
C PHE A 128 -8.10 -4.95 -10.25
N VAL A 129 -7.37 -5.37 -11.27
CA VAL A 129 -6.23 -4.61 -11.80
C VAL A 129 -6.73 -3.39 -12.55
N LEU A 130 -6.31 -2.20 -12.14
CA LEU A 130 -6.59 -0.96 -12.86
C LEU A 130 -5.57 -0.75 -13.97
N ARG A 131 -4.30 -0.95 -13.64
CA ARG A 131 -3.18 -0.86 -14.58
C ARG A 131 -1.92 -1.49 -13.99
N SER A 132 -1.02 -1.88 -14.89
CA SER A 132 0.37 -2.15 -14.53
C SER A 132 1.11 -0.83 -14.31
N SER A 133 1.79 -0.68 -13.18
CA SER A 133 2.84 0.33 -13.05
C SER A 133 4.17 -0.19 -13.61
N GLY A 134 4.26 -1.47 -14.04
CA GLY A 134 5.43 -2.11 -14.66
C GLY A 134 5.64 -1.74 -16.14
N PRO A 135 6.80 -2.07 -16.74
CA PRO A 135 7.08 -1.77 -18.14
C PRO A 135 6.35 -2.72 -19.12
N GLU A 136 5.87 -3.86 -18.65
CA GLU A 136 5.16 -4.85 -19.45
C GLU A 136 3.69 -4.94 -18.97
N GLU A 137 2.75 -4.89 -19.92
CA GLU A 137 1.31 -5.11 -19.69
C GLU A 137 1.02 -6.61 -19.56
N GLU A 138 1.73 -7.30 -18.67
CA GLU A 138 1.59 -8.75 -18.50
C GLU A 138 0.28 -9.15 -17.80
N VAL A 139 -0.36 -8.21 -17.10
CA VAL A 139 -1.66 -8.43 -16.45
C VAL A 139 -2.69 -7.46 -17.04
N PRO A 140 -3.75 -7.95 -17.69
CA PRO A 140 -4.78 -7.11 -18.29
C PRO A 140 -5.48 -6.20 -17.26
N ALA A 141 -5.77 -4.96 -17.64
CA ALA A 141 -6.69 -4.12 -16.89
C ALA A 141 -8.08 -4.79 -16.82
N GLY A 142 -8.71 -4.76 -15.66
CA GLY A 142 -9.96 -5.46 -15.37
C GLY A 142 -9.77 -6.91 -14.88
N ALA A 143 -8.56 -7.47 -14.93
CA ALA A 143 -8.30 -8.81 -14.39
C ALA A 143 -8.58 -8.85 -12.88
N ARG A 144 -9.23 -9.92 -12.42
CA ARG A 144 -9.43 -10.20 -11.00
C ARG A 144 -8.13 -10.79 -10.44
N LEU A 145 -7.56 -10.15 -9.44
CA LEU A 145 -6.44 -10.70 -8.70
C LEU A 145 -6.95 -11.86 -7.83
N LEU A 146 -6.21 -12.97 -7.76
CA LEU A 146 -6.55 -14.15 -6.96
C LEU A 146 -5.57 -14.37 -5.82
N SER A 147 -4.27 -14.23 -6.08
CA SER A 147 -3.23 -14.41 -5.05
C SER A 147 -1.99 -13.58 -5.33
N VAL A 148 -1.23 -13.29 -4.27
CA VAL A 148 0.10 -12.67 -4.32
C VAL A 148 1.03 -13.51 -3.47
N ASN A 149 2.13 -13.98 -4.06
CA ASN A 149 3.12 -14.87 -3.43
C ASN A 149 2.47 -16.10 -2.76
N GLY A 150 1.46 -16.68 -3.41
CA GLY A 150 0.72 -17.83 -2.91
C GLY A 150 -0.27 -17.55 -1.78
N THR A 151 -0.42 -16.30 -1.33
CA THR A 151 -1.44 -15.90 -0.34
C THR A 151 -2.66 -15.36 -1.06
N ALA A 152 -3.85 -15.85 -0.71
CA ALA A 152 -5.10 -15.43 -1.34
C ALA A 152 -5.34 -13.91 -1.15
N ILE A 153 -5.80 -13.23 -2.20
CA ILE A 153 -6.01 -11.78 -2.13
C ILE A 153 -7.11 -11.41 -1.14
N GLU A 154 -8.11 -12.27 -0.95
CA GLU A 154 -9.17 -12.07 0.03
C GLU A 154 -8.60 -12.05 1.45
N GLU A 155 -7.68 -12.96 1.78
CA GLU A 155 -7.00 -13.01 3.08
C GLU A 155 -6.12 -11.77 3.31
N ILE A 156 -5.34 -11.40 2.28
CA ILE A 156 -4.55 -10.17 2.30
C ILE A 156 -5.47 -8.97 2.56
N THR A 157 -6.56 -8.85 1.80
CA THR A 157 -7.49 -7.72 1.89
C THR A 157 -8.06 -7.61 3.30
N GLU A 158 -8.61 -8.68 3.87
CA GLU A 158 -9.17 -8.62 5.24
C GLU A 158 -8.12 -8.24 6.28
N THR A 159 -6.90 -8.76 6.14
CA THR A 159 -5.79 -8.37 7.02
C THR A 159 -5.48 -6.88 6.91
N LEU A 160 -5.35 -6.36 5.68
CA LEU A 160 -4.99 -4.96 5.48
C LEU A 160 -6.14 -3.99 5.81
N LEU A 161 -7.40 -4.42 5.71
CA LEU A 161 -8.56 -3.64 6.16
C LEU A 161 -8.59 -3.44 7.68
N SER A 162 -7.91 -4.29 8.46
CA SER A 162 -7.73 -4.05 9.90
C SER A 162 -6.74 -2.92 10.20
N LEU A 163 -5.94 -2.50 9.21
CA LEU A 163 -4.93 -1.44 9.32
C LEU A 163 -5.40 -0.12 8.70
N ALA A 164 -6.41 -0.16 7.83
CA ALA A 164 -6.94 1.00 7.14
C ALA A 164 -8.05 1.69 7.94
N SER A 165 -7.89 2.98 8.25
CA SER A 165 -8.93 3.77 8.92
C SER A 165 -10.14 4.03 8.01
N GLY A 166 -11.33 4.12 8.59
CA GLY A 166 -12.58 4.33 7.86
C GLY A 166 -13.81 3.91 8.65
N GLU A 167 -14.88 4.68 8.49
CA GLU A 167 -16.17 4.47 9.15
C GLU A 167 -16.90 3.22 8.64
N THR A 168 -16.68 2.88 7.37
CA THR A 168 -17.32 1.72 6.74
C THR A 168 -16.30 0.84 6.02
N ARG A 169 -16.64 -0.43 5.86
CA ARG A 169 -15.80 -1.38 5.10
C ARG A 169 -15.58 -0.92 3.66
N ASP A 170 -16.62 -0.39 3.00
CA ASP A 170 -16.52 0.09 1.61
C ASP A 170 -15.57 1.27 1.49
N LEU A 171 -15.57 2.20 2.46
CA LEU A 171 -14.60 3.28 2.49
C LEU A 171 -13.18 2.77 2.70
N ARG A 172 -12.97 1.78 3.59
CA ARG A 172 -11.65 1.19 3.82
C ARG A 172 -11.13 0.46 2.57
N LEU A 173 -11.98 -0.28 1.87
CA LEU A 173 -11.66 -0.88 0.57
C LEU A 173 -11.24 0.20 -0.44
N ALA A 174 -12.04 1.26 -0.58
CA ALA A 174 -11.73 2.36 -1.50
C ALA A 174 -10.37 3.00 -1.18
N LYS A 175 -10.10 3.29 0.10
CA LYS A 175 -8.82 3.83 0.58
C LYS A 175 -7.64 2.89 0.32
N LEU A 176 -7.83 1.58 0.49
CA LEU A 176 -6.77 0.59 0.28
C LEU A 176 -6.20 0.64 -1.15
N GLY A 177 -7.06 0.91 -2.15
CA GLY A 177 -6.67 1.06 -3.55
C GLY A 177 -6.05 2.41 -3.93
N VAL A 178 -5.99 3.39 -3.01
CA VAL A 178 -5.56 4.77 -3.29
C VAL A 178 -4.15 5.02 -2.76
N ASP A 179 -3.39 5.87 -3.47
CA ASP A 179 -2.09 6.41 -3.06
C ASP A 179 -1.05 5.39 -2.60
N ASP A 180 -1.01 4.22 -3.24
CA ASP A 180 -0.10 3.11 -2.90
C ASP A 180 -0.31 2.51 -1.51
N THR A 181 -1.42 2.81 -0.84
CA THR A 181 -1.75 2.29 0.50
C THR A 181 -1.65 0.76 0.54
N PHE A 182 -2.27 0.06 -0.41
CA PHE A 182 -2.13 -1.40 -0.54
C PHE A 182 -0.67 -1.84 -0.62
N LYS A 183 0.13 -1.21 -1.48
CA LYS A 183 1.53 -1.60 -1.72
C LYS A 183 2.35 -1.45 -0.45
N LEU A 184 2.14 -0.35 0.27
CA LEU A 184 2.80 -0.06 1.52
C LEU A 184 2.40 -1.07 2.60
N PHE A 185 1.10 -1.28 2.80
CA PHE A 185 0.58 -2.19 3.82
C PHE A 185 0.95 -3.64 3.54
N LEU A 186 0.97 -4.05 2.26
CA LEU A 186 1.42 -5.38 1.86
C LEU A 186 2.88 -5.61 2.29
N TRP A 187 3.77 -4.65 2.02
CA TRP A 187 5.16 -4.73 2.45
C TRP A 187 5.31 -4.70 3.97
N GLN A 188 4.61 -3.80 4.67
CA GLN A 188 4.73 -3.66 6.13
C GLN A 188 4.21 -4.88 6.89
N THR A 189 3.17 -5.54 6.37
CA THR A 189 2.49 -6.64 7.04
C THR A 189 3.07 -7.99 6.67
N TYR A 190 3.38 -8.20 5.39
CA TYR A 190 3.84 -9.49 4.87
C TYR A 190 5.34 -9.51 4.51
N GLY A 191 6.00 -8.35 4.49
CA GLY A 191 7.38 -8.24 4.02
C GLY A 191 7.53 -8.46 2.50
N PHE A 192 6.43 -8.52 1.75
CA PHE A 192 6.50 -8.79 0.32
C PHE A 192 7.15 -7.63 -0.43
N ALA A 193 8.29 -7.91 -1.05
CA ALA A 193 9.06 -6.97 -1.85
C ALA A 193 9.91 -7.73 -2.89
N GLY A 194 10.47 -7.01 -3.85
CA GLY A 194 11.37 -7.60 -4.84
C GLY A 194 10.61 -8.14 -6.04
N THR A 195 10.29 -9.44 -6.05
CA THR A 195 9.50 -10.07 -7.14
C THR A 195 8.21 -10.64 -6.60
N PHE A 196 7.14 -10.59 -7.39
CA PHE A 196 5.81 -11.02 -6.99
C PHE A 196 5.30 -12.10 -7.93
N ASP A 197 4.97 -13.26 -7.37
CA ASP A 197 4.23 -14.31 -8.07
C ASP A 197 2.74 -14.00 -7.93
N ILE A 198 2.05 -13.74 -9.04
CA ILE A 198 0.68 -13.24 -9.09
C ILE A 198 -0.18 -14.23 -9.86
N GLU A 199 -1.29 -14.65 -9.24
CA GLU A 199 -2.35 -15.36 -9.94
C GLU A 199 -3.52 -14.42 -10.19
N HIS A 200 -4.07 -14.44 -11.40
CA HIS A 200 -5.20 -13.61 -11.80
C HIS A 200 -6.17 -14.39 -12.70
N GLU A 201 -7.38 -13.85 -12.83
CA GLU A 201 -8.41 -14.34 -13.72
C GLU A 201 -8.89 -13.22 -14.64
N HIS A 202 -8.94 -13.46 -15.95
CA HIS A 202 -9.45 -12.52 -16.94
C HIS A 202 -10.22 -13.30 -18.02
N ASP A 203 -11.42 -12.83 -18.39
CA ASP A 203 -12.33 -13.52 -19.33
C ASP A 203 -12.57 -15.01 -19.02
N GLY A 204 -12.54 -15.39 -17.74
CA GLY A 204 -12.75 -16.76 -17.27
C GLY A 204 -11.51 -17.65 -17.34
N GLU A 205 -10.37 -17.14 -17.83
CA GLU A 205 -9.10 -17.84 -17.85
C GLU A 205 -8.23 -17.44 -16.67
N ARG A 206 -7.59 -18.42 -16.03
CA ARG A 206 -6.64 -18.20 -14.94
C ARG A 206 -5.21 -18.27 -15.44
N ALA A 207 -4.40 -17.32 -15.04
CA ALA A 207 -2.99 -17.24 -15.40
C ALA A 207 -2.13 -16.84 -14.19
N GLY A 208 -0.91 -17.37 -14.17
CA GLY A 208 0.14 -17.00 -13.23
C GLY A 208 1.21 -16.18 -13.93
N VAL A 209 1.72 -15.14 -13.28
CA VAL A 209 2.77 -14.28 -13.80
C VAL A 209 3.75 -13.92 -12.69
N ARG A 210 5.01 -13.66 -13.05
CA ARG A 210 6.04 -13.23 -12.10
C ARG A 210 6.52 -11.84 -12.47
N LEU A 211 6.15 -10.84 -11.67
CA LEU A 211 6.47 -9.44 -11.92
C LEU A 211 7.60 -8.93 -11.03
N ALA A 212 8.49 -8.14 -11.60
CA ALA A 212 9.44 -7.34 -10.83
C ALA A 212 8.73 -6.17 -10.15
N GLY A 213 8.99 -5.99 -8.86
CA GLY A 213 8.55 -4.85 -8.08
C GLY A 213 9.29 -3.57 -8.44
N LEU A 214 8.71 -2.45 -8.04
CA LEU A 214 9.14 -1.12 -8.43
C LEU A 214 9.62 -0.33 -7.21
N LEU A 215 10.68 0.45 -7.39
CA LEU A 215 11.11 1.42 -6.39
C LEU A 215 10.06 2.54 -6.22
N PRO A 216 10.02 3.23 -5.07
CA PRO A 216 9.18 4.40 -4.86
C PRO A 216 9.29 5.44 -5.97
N SER A 217 10.50 5.72 -6.46
CA SER A 217 10.75 6.67 -7.55
C SER A 217 10.13 6.19 -8.88
N GLU A 218 10.22 4.90 -9.17
CA GLU A 218 9.65 4.28 -10.37
C GLU A 218 8.13 4.37 -10.34
N ILE A 219 7.47 4.03 -9.23
CA ILE A 219 6.01 4.16 -9.08
C ILE A 219 5.59 5.62 -9.26
N ARG A 220 6.28 6.55 -8.60
CA ARG A 220 5.97 7.99 -8.66
C ARG A 220 6.09 8.54 -10.08
N SER A 221 7.15 8.18 -10.81
CA SER A 221 7.37 8.65 -12.18
C SER A 221 6.33 8.12 -13.17
N ARG A 222 5.79 6.93 -12.90
CA ARG A 222 4.80 6.25 -13.74
C ARG A 222 3.36 6.59 -13.39
N ARG A 223 3.11 7.24 -12.25
CA ARG A 223 1.83 7.90 -11.98
C ARG A 223 1.61 8.99 -13.04
N THR A 224 0.81 8.69 -14.04
CA THR A 224 0.26 9.71 -14.91
C THR A 224 -0.58 10.65 -14.06
N LYS A 225 -0.05 11.84 -13.75
CA LYS A 225 -0.89 12.98 -13.38
C LYS A 225 -1.66 13.35 -14.64
N ALA A 226 -2.79 12.68 -14.87
CA ALA A 226 -3.79 13.28 -15.74
C ALA A 226 -4.07 14.66 -15.14
N ALA A 227 -3.80 15.72 -15.89
CA ALA A 227 -4.20 17.08 -15.53
C ALA A 227 -5.72 17.12 -15.57
N THR A 228 -6.34 16.55 -14.54
CA THR A 228 -7.78 16.49 -14.38
C THR A 228 -8.20 17.80 -13.77
N LYS A 229 -9.10 18.49 -14.45
CA LYS A 229 -9.59 19.76 -13.91
C LYS A 229 -10.42 19.41 -12.68
N THR A 230 -10.25 20.19 -11.62
CA THR A 230 -11.03 19.98 -10.39
C THR A 230 -12.53 20.08 -10.64
N LEU A 231 -12.91 21.01 -11.53
CA LEU A 231 -14.26 21.22 -11.99
C LEU A 231 -14.33 21.00 -13.51
N GLU A 232 -15.22 20.12 -13.93
CA GLU A 232 -15.50 19.86 -15.34
C GLU A 232 -17.01 19.91 -15.56
N LEU A 233 -17.44 20.59 -16.63
CA LEU A 233 -18.83 20.69 -16.99
C LEU A 233 -18.96 20.26 -18.45
N GLU A 234 -19.63 19.13 -18.64
CA GLU A 234 -19.81 18.49 -19.94
C GLU A 234 -21.30 18.52 -20.28
N THR A 235 -21.64 18.91 -21.51
CA THR A 235 -23.02 18.81 -22.01
C THR A 235 -23.18 17.45 -22.68
N LEU A 236 -24.13 16.65 -22.17
CA LEU A 236 -24.54 15.37 -22.71
C LEU A 236 -25.74 15.56 -23.66
N GLU A 237 -26.27 14.46 -24.19
CA GLU A 237 -27.47 14.47 -25.03
C GLU A 237 -28.69 15.06 -24.30
N ASP A 238 -29.68 15.52 -25.07
CA ASP A 238 -30.95 16.10 -24.59
C ASP A 238 -30.81 17.29 -23.63
N GLY A 239 -29.68 18.01 -23.68
CA GLY A 239 -29.46 19.22 -22.88
C GLY A 239 -29.11 18.94 -21.41
N VAL A 240 -28.82 17.68 -21.05
CA VAL A 240 -28.30 17.33 -19.73
C VAL A 240 -26.88 17.85 -19.58
N ARG A 241 -26.53 18.44 -18.44
CA ARG A 241 -25.15 18.85 -18.12
C ARG A 241 -24.60 18.04 -16.95
N LEU A 242 -23.45 17.41 -17.14
CA LEU A 242 -22.71 16.68 -16.13
C LEU A 242 -21.65 17.59 -15.51
N LEU A 243 -21.83 17.94 -14.24
CA LEU A 243 -20.84 18.60 -13.42
C LEU A 243 -20.01 17.55 -12.67
N ARG A 244 -18.72 17.43 -12.98
CA ARG A 244 -17.78 16.63 -12.19
C ARG A 244 -17.03 17.55 -11.23
N VAL A 245 -17.14 17.25 -9.94
CA VAL A 245 -16.34 17.86 -8.87
C VAL A 245 -15.43 16.76 -8.33
N ARG A 246 -14.12 16.88 -8.55
CA ARG A 246 -13.16 15.81 -8.20
C ARG A 246 -12.62 15.91 -6.78
N HIS A 247 -12.51 17.13 -6.26
CA HIS A 247 -12.17 17.41 -4.87
C HIS A 247 -12.75 18.78 -4.47
N PHE A 248 -12.85 19.03 -3.16
CA PHE A 248 -13.44 20.25 -2.61
C PHE A 248 -12.42 21.34 -2.26
N GLU A 249 -11.14 21.13 -2.58
CA GLU A 249 -10.09 22.16 -2.45
C GLU A 249 -10.18 23.20 -3.59
N VAL A 250 -11.38 23.74 -3.84
CA VAL A 250 -11.60 24.83 -4.78
C VAL A 250 -12.05 26.04 -4.00
N ASP A 251 -11.46 27.20 -4.29
CA ASP A 251 -11.96 28.45 -3.74
C ASP A 251 -13.42 28.68 -4.13
N SER A 252 -14.22 29.10 -3.14
CA SER A 252 -15.65 29.30 -3.34
C SER A 252 -15.99 30.33 -4.44
N ASN A 253 -15.12 31.32 -4.67
CA ASN A 253 -15.32 32.30 -5.74
C ASN A 253 -14.96 31.71 -7.10
N ASP A 254 -13.91 30.89 -7.18
CA ASP A 254 -13.54 30.19 -8.40
C ASP A 254 -14.64 29.21 -8.83
N PHE A 255 -15.24 28.48 -7.88
CA PHE A 255 -16.41 27.64 -8.15
C PHE A 255 -17.60 28.45 -8.67
N ARG A 256 -17.92 29.59 -8.04
CA ARG A 256 -18.99 30.49 -8.51
C ARG A 256 -18.72 31.05 -9.90
N ARG A 257 -17.46 31.36 -10.22
CA ARG A 257 -17.05 31.87 -11.52
C ARG A 257 -17.19 30.79 -12.59
N PHE A 258 -16.79 29.57 -12.27
CA PHE A 258 -16.94 28.40 -13.11
C PHE A 258 -18.42 28.08 -13.44
N LEU A 259 -19.34 28.18 -12.48
CA LEU A 259 -20.77 27.97 -12.77
C LEU A 259 -21.37 29.03 -13.71
N ARG A 260 -20.69 30.17 -13.89
CA ARG A 260 -21.13 31.27 -14.76
C ARG A 260 -20.44 31.28 -16.12
N SER A 261 -19.40 30.47 -16.33
CA SER A 261 -18.73 30.28 -17.62
C SER A 261 -19.47 29.25 -18.48
#